data_AF-A0A8J6Y969-F1
#
_entry.id   AF-A0A8J6Y969-F1
#
_cell.length_a   1.000
_cell.length_b   1.000
_cell.length_c   1.000
_cell.angle_alpha   90.00
_cell.angle_beta   90.00
_cell.angle_gamma   90.00
#
_symmetry.space_group_name_H-M   'P 1'
#
loop_
_entity.id
_entity.type
_entity.pdbx_description
1 polymer ?
#
loop_
_entity_poly.entity_id
_entity_poly.type
_entity_poly.pdbx_seq_one_letter_code
_entity_poly.pdbx_strand_id
1 'polypeptide(L)'
;MEPAKGDCALDGSACMFDLACAELGGVACTSAGTCLDTDGADIGSCLPDSLCDEACEQSDQFRLLFSPDVQNWTAFRLNASNPGQTFYNVIYDASGVGVDDVTLSVTIPYPYITVGGNPLHVYDADTVGSNGMGCLDPENADSVPITAGAPFSITLDDWIDPAVDAGDYHLSCTQVLGPNGDGSCTFDVTVLNGDIPLGGLIYLNVHLDFGLKGQFVDANPVGADPTGMLEDRYDRHPYVSPWSSSDALVNTETDDGSLGLADCRAFWFEHTDGFTDPLFEDQLQNLNMFKQVAGAFGRIWCADDGDGYEYYLQLVHPTKGVVQSAQADEDGYYALTYKHKGKPTDYLVEVYSDATFDTLVTSTTVELQGNGWANVGFWATDCDTDSVWNSSVVYGKGRKKN
;
A
#
# COMPACT_ATOMS: atom_id res chain seq x y z
N MET A 1 -0.97 -12.18 -28.66
CA MET A 1 0.47 -11.97 -28.95
C MET A 1 0.80 -10.58 -28.48
N GLU A 2 1.04 -10.49 -27.18
CA GLU A 2 1.54 -9.29 -26.50
C GLU A 2 3.07 -9.37 -26.40
N PRO A 3 3.75 -8.22 -26.25
CA PRO A 3 5.19 -8.18 -26.12
C PRO A 3 5.65 -8.75 -24.77
N ALA A 4 6.92 -9.12 -24.72
CA ALA A 4 7.53 -9.91 -23.67
C ALA A 4 7.91 -9.10 -22.41
N LYS A 5 7.96 -9.86 -21.30
CA LYS A 5 8.58 -9.66 -19.99
C LYS A 5 9.49 -8.45 -19.79
N GLY A 6 9.16 -7.73 -18.73
CA GLY A 6 9.93 -6.67 -18.11
C GLY A 6 10.19 -6.93 -16.63
N ASP A 7 11.46 -7.11 -16.29
CA ASP A 7 11.94 -7.28 -14.91
C ASP A 7 12.28 -5.91 -14.32
N CYS A 8 11.68 -5.54 -13.18
CA CYS A 8 12.35 -4.64 -12.25
C CYS A 8 13.61 -5.35 -11.72
N ALA A 9 14.72 -4.63 -11.53
CA ALA A 9 16.00 -5.21 -11.19
C ALA A 9 15.93 -6.23 -10.02
N LEU A 10 16.48 -7.43 -10.24
CA LEU A 10 16.63 -8.52 -9.26
C LEU A 10 17.47 -8.17 -8.01
N ASP A 11 17.94 -6.92 -7.88
CA ASP A 11 18.85 -6.48 -6.81
C ASP A 11 18.20 -5.57 -5.76
N GLY A 12 16.89 -5.26 -5.89
CA GLY A 12 16.19 -4.42 -4.92
C GLY A 12 16.61 -2.95 -4.95
N SER A 13 17.27 -2.49 -6.01
CA SER A 13 17.55 -1.06 -6.22
C SER A 13 16.29 -0.32 -6.71
N ALA A 14 16.15 0.94 -6.27
CA ALA A 14 15.00 1.78 -6.61
C ALA A 14 14.91 2.02 -8.13
N CYS A 15 13.71 1.95 -8.71
CA CYS A 15 13.43 2.35 -10.09
C CYS A 15 13.50 3.88 -10.21
N MET A 16 14.72 4.41 -10.27
CA MET A 16 14.96 5.85 -10.17
C MET A 16 16.14 6.29 -11.03
N PHE A 17 15.95 7.47 -11.66
CA PHE A 17 16.98 8.30 -12.32
C PHE A 17 18.34 8.18 -11.61
N ASP A 18 19.38 7.79 -12.35
CA ASP A 18 20.71 7.58 -11.79
C ASP A 18 21.24 8.82 -11.07
N LEU A 19 21.36 8.73 -9.73
CA LEU A 19 21.91 9.76 -8.86
C LEU A 19 23.31 10.20 -9.33
N ALA A 20 24.11 9.28 -9.84
CA ALA A 20 25.44 9.59 -10.37
C ALA A 20 25.38 10.52 -11.58
N CYS A 21 24.33 10.43 -12.41
CA CYS A 21 24.16 11.32 -13.55
C CYS A 21 23.70 12.72 -13.12
N ALA A 22 22.77 12.80 -12.16
CA ALA A 22 22.28 14.07 -11.64
C ALA A 22 23.38 14.86 -10.91
N GLU A 23 24.26 14.19 -10.14
CA GLU A 23 25.39 14.83 -9.45
C GLU A 23 26.42 15.44 -10.42
N LEU A 24 26.54 14.89 -11.62
CA LEU A 24 27.41 15.41 -12.68
C LEU A 24 26.80 16.60 -13.44
N GLY A 25 25.56 16.98 -13.14
CA GLY A 25 24.82 18.00 -13.88
C GLY A 25 24.14 17.46 -15.14
N GLY A 26 23.97 16.13 -15.22
CA GLY A 26 23.33 15.46 -16.34
C GLY A 26 21.82 15.56 -16.29
N VAL A 27 21.20 15.53 -17.46
CA VAL A 27 19.74 15.59 -17.62
C VAL A 27 19.15 14.33 -18.25
N ALA A 28 19.99 13.46 -18.82
CA ALA A 28 19.54 12.22 -19.45
C ALA A 28 20.61 11.12 -19.35
N CYS A 29 20.18 9.88 -19.23
CA CYS A 29 21.02 8.71 -19.41
C CYS A 29 20.69 8.03 -20.73
N THR A 30 21.69 7.60 -21.49
CA THR A 30 21.46 6.81 -22.68
C THR A 30 21.29 5.33 -22.33
N SER A 31 20.66 4.58 -23.23
CA SER A 31 20.60 3.11 -23.15
C SER A 31 21.99 2.43 -23.20
N ALA A 32 23.05 3.17 -23.51
CA ALA A 32 24.43 2.71 -23.45
C ALA A 32 25.12 3.01 -22.09
N GLY A 33 24.38 3.55 -21.13
CA GLY A 33 24.92 3.92 -19.81
C GLY A 33 25.76 5.20 -19.85
N THR A 34 25.41 6.14 -20.71
CA THR A 34 26.11 7.44 -20.84
C THR A 34 25.26 8.55 -20.28
N CYS A 35 25.77 9.30 -19.31
CA CYS A 35 25.13 10.49 -18.76
C CYS A 35 25.39 11.69 -19.67
N LEU A 36 24.34 12.37 -20.12
CA LEU A 36 24.40 13.51 -21.01
C LEU A 36 23.97 14.80 -20.28
N ASP A 37 24.71 15.89 -20.50
CA ASP A 37 24.28 17.24 -20.09
C ASP A 37 23.20 17.83 -21.02
N THR A 38 22.74 19.05 -20.71
CA THR A 38 21.72 19.75 -21.52
C THR A 38 22.12 20.02 -22.97
N ASP A 39 23.41 19.99 -23.28
CA ASP A 39 23.94 20.19 -24.63
C ASP A 39 24.22 18.85 -25.34
N GLY A 40 23.93 17.72 -24.68
CA GLY A 40 24.14 16.38 -25.19
C GLY A 40 25.59 15.89 -25.09
N ALA A 41 26.43 16.53 -24.26
CA ALA A 41 27.79 16.09 -24.02
C ALA A 41 27.83 14.95 -23.00
N ASP A 42 28.63 13.93 -23.27
CA ASP A 42 28.95 12.87 -22.32
C ASP A 42 29.72 13.45 -21.13
N ILE A 43 29.11 13.40 -19.96
CA ILE A 43 29.67 13.89 -18.71
C ILE A 43 29.97 12.77 -17.71
N GLY A 44 29.73 11.51 -18.07
CA GLY A 44 30.02 10.36 -17.22
C GLY A 44 29.26 9.10 -17.62
N SER A 45 29.56 8.02 -16.91
CA SER A 45 28.78 6.79 -16.99
C SER A 45 27.58 6.87 -16.07
N CYS A 46 26.47 6.32 -16.51
CA CYS A 46 25.33 6.01 -15.66
C CYS A 46 24.85 4.57 -15.90
N LEU A 47 24.02 4.06 -15.00
CA LEU A 47 23.29 2.84 -15.23
C LEU A 47 22.36 3.06 -16.45
N PRO A 48 22.43 2.19 -17.47
CA PRO A 48 21.68 2.37 -18.70
C PRO A 48 20.17 2.47 -18.40
N ASP A 49 19.53 3.44 -19.05
CA ASP A 49 18.11 3.81 -18.93
C ASP A 49 17.16 2.62 -19.18
N SER A 50 17.65 1.50 -19.73
CA SER A 50 16.90 0.26 -19.91
C SER A 50 16.50 -0.44 -18.60
N LEU A 51 16.90 0.06 -17.43
CA LEU A 51 16.39 -0.39 -16.12
C LEU A 51 15.29 0.55 -15.56
N CYS A 52 15.04 1.68 -16.22
CA CYS A 52 14.00 2.66 -15.86
C CYS A 52 13.00 2.93 -17.00
N ASP A 53 13.18 2.30 -18.16
CA ASP A 53 12.37 2.50 -19.37
C ASP A 53 11.02 1.79 -19.36
N GLU A 54 10.73 0.96 -18.36
CA GLU A 54 9.36 0.48 -18.15
C GLU A 54 8.61 1.47 -17.28
N ALA A 55 8.27 2.59 -17.91
CA ALA A 55 7.27 3.49 -17.39
C ALA A 55 6.00 2.66 -17.12
N CYS A 56 5.73 2.39 -15.84
CA CYS A 56 4.46 1.93 -15.26
C CYS A 56 3.39 1.67 -16.34
N GLU A 57 3.18 0.41 -16.72
CA GLU A 57 2.28 0.09 -17.83
C GLU A 57 0.87 0.54 -17.44
N GLN A 58 0.30 1.44 -18.23
CA GLN A 58 -0.85 2.25 -17.82
C GLN A 58 -2.16 1.44 -17.68
N SER A 59 -2.21 0.21 -18.19
CA SER A 59 -3.45 -0.58 -18.30
C SER A 59 -3.84 -1.29 -17.00
N ASP A 60 -2.89 -1.79 -16.21
CA ASP A 60 -3.18 -2.75 -15.13
C ASP A 60 -2.58 -2.28 -13.79
N GLN A 61 -3.11 -1.16 -13.30
CA GLN A 61 -2.62 -0.49 -12.09
C GLN A 61 -3.65 -0.48 -10.96
N PHE A 62 -3.21 -0.86 -9.77
CA PHE A 62 -3.91 -0.57 -8.51
C PHE A 62 -3.12 0.43 -7.67
N ARG A 63 -3.78 1.09 -6.70
CA ARG A 63 -3.13 2.10 -5.87
C ARG A 63 -2.94 1.60 -4.46
N LEU A 64 -1.73 1.69 -3.94
CA LEU A 64 -1.44 1.55 -2.51
C LEU A 64 -1.55 2.93 -1.85
N LEU A 65 -2.41 3.06 -0.84
CA LEU A 65 -2.79 4.32 -0.22
C LEU A 65 -2.10 4.48 1.14
N PHE A 66 -0.95 5.14 1.12
CA PHE A 66 -0.21 5.50 2.33
C PHE A 66 -0.84 6.73 2.96
N SER A 67 -1.06 6.71 4.27
CA SER A 67 -1.45 7.91 5.04
C SER A 67 -0.40 8.19 6.09
N PRO A 68 -0.18 9.46 6.45
CA PRO A 68 0.57 9.79 7.64
C PRO A 68 0.12 8.99 8.86
N ASP A 69 1.10 8.50 9.59
CA ASP A 69 0.90 8.06 10.95
C ASP A 69 1.06 9.28 11.88
N VAL A 70 0.01 9.61 12.60
CA VAL A 70 0.00 10.76 13.51
C VAL A 70 0.76 10.43 14.79
N GLN A 71 0.79 9.15 15.18
CA GLN A 71 1.46 8.68 16.38
C GLN A 71 2.99 8.59 16.18
N ASN A 72 3.43 8.26 14.96
CA ASN A 72 4.84 8.17 14.58
C ASN A 72 5.20 9.08 13.40
N TRP A 73 4.95 10.38 13.53
CA TRP A 73 5.25 11.37 12.48
C TRP A 73 6.78 11.60 12.35
N THR A 74 7.40 11.65 11.16
CA THR A 74 6.89 11.83 9.78
C THR A 74 6.44 10.58 9.03
N ALA A 75 6.42 9.40 9.67
CA ALA A 75 6.17 8.14 8.99
C ALA A 75 4.77 8.04 8.37
N PHE A 76 4.65 7.12 7.43
CA PHE A 76 3.40 6.71 6.79
C PHE A 76 3.08 5.26 7.12
N ARG A 77 1.79 4.95 7.09
CA ARG A 77 1.27 3.57 7.15
C ARG A 77 0.48 3.26 5.89
N LEU A 78 0.57 2.02 5.43
CA LEU A 78 -0.21 1.53 4.29
C LEU A 78 -1.63 1.16 4.76
N ASN A 79 -2.60 2.04 4.56
CA ASN A 79 -3.95 1.82 5.10
C ASN A 79 -4.86 1.00 4.19
N ALA A 80 -4.69 1.12 2.88
CA ALA A 80 -5.66 0.62 1.92
C ALA A 80 -5.07 0.47 0.52
N SER A 81 -5.72 -0.34 -0.29
CA SER A 81 -5.55 -0.41 -1.73
C SER A 81 -6.77 0.17 -2.48
N ASN A 82 -6.62 0.54 -3.74
CA ASN A 82 -7.72 0.86 -4.64
C ASN A 82 -7.48 0.26 -6.05
N PRO A 83 -8.26 -0.74 -6.50
CA PRO A 83 -9.38 -1.35 -5.78
C PRO A 83 -8.97 -1.99 -4.44
N GLY A 84 -9.91 -2.04 -3.50
CA GLY A 84 -9.64 -2.50 -2.13
C GLY A 84 -9.52 -4.01 -2.00
N GLN A 85 -9.96 -4.77 -2.99
CA GLN A 85 -9.84 -6.22 -3.10
C GLN A 85 -9.57 -6.53 -4.57
N THR A 86 -8.87 -7.65 -4.81
CA THR A 86 -8.52 -8.14 -6.14
C THR A 86 -9.13 -9.52 -6.32
N PHE A 87 -9.53 -9.85 -7.55
CA PHE A 87 -10.01 -11.19 -7.88
C PHE A 87 -9.09 -11.76 -8.94
N TYR A 88 -8.50 -12.92 -8.69
CA TYR A 88 -7.84 -13.68 -9.73
C TYR A 88 -8.86 -14.60 -10.41
N ASN A 89 -9.01 -14.43 -11.72
CA ASN A 89 -10.05 -15.06 -12.52
C ASN A 89 -9.39 -15.98 -13.55
N VAL A 90 -9.66 -17.28 -13.48
CA VAL A 90 -9.13 -18.25 -14.46
C VAL A 90 -10.30 -18.93 -15.15
N ILE A 91 -10.30 -18.93 -16.48
CA ILE A 91 -11.22 -19.73 -17.28
C ILE A 91 -10.39 -20.79 -17.99
N TYR A 92 -10.65 -22.05 -17.69
CA TYR A 92 -9.93 -23.21 -18.24
C TYR A 92 -10.85 -24.08 -19.09
N ASP A 93 -10.38 -24.47 -20.27
CA ASP A 93 -11.08 -25.40 -21.17
C ASP A 93 -10.62 -26.84 -20.92
N ALA A 94 -11.43 -27.57 -20.16
CA ALA A 94 -11.24 -28.98 -19.86
C ALA A 94 -11.89 -29.92 -20.90
N SER A 95 -12.41 -29.43 -22.03
CA SER A 95 -13.08 -30.31 -23.02
C SER A 95 -12.17 -31.39 -23.61
N GLY A 96 -10.84 -31.21 -23.52
CA GLY A 96 -9.82 -32.13 -24.01
C GLY A 96 -9.37 -33.24 -23.04
N VAL A 97 -9.76 -33.20 -21.76
CA VAL A 97 -9.15 -34.07 -20.72
C VAL A 97 -9.68 -35.52 -20.70
N GLY A 98 -10.80 -35.78 -21.37
CA GLY A 98 -11.28 -37.13 -21.64
C GLY A 98 -11.84 -37.86 -20.42
N VAL A 99 -11.03 -38.70 -19.78
CA VAL A 99 -11.46 -39.54 -18.62
C VAL A 99 -10.69 -39.23 -17.34
N ASP A 100 -9.71 -38.33 -17.44
CA ASP A 100 -8.82 -37.97 -16.36
C ASP A 100 -9.39 -36.76 -15.59
N ASP A 101 -9.05 -36.65 -14.31
CA ASP A 101 -9.39 -35.49 -13.48
C ASP A 101 -8.56 -34.27 -13.92
N VAL A 102 -9.10 -33.07 -13.68
CA VAL A 102 -8.40 -31.80 -13.94
C VAL A 102 -7.76 -31.34 -12.65
N THR A 103 -6.46 -31.03 -12.67
CA THR A 103 -5.79 -30.33 -11.57
C THR A 103 -5.14 -29.07 -12.09
N LEU A 104 -5.57 -27.91 -11.58
CA LEU A 104 -4.97 -26.62 -11.87
C LEU A 104 -4.06 -26.22 -10.72
N SER A 105 -2.79 -25.97 -11.02
CA SER A 105 -1.86 -25.37 -10.09
C SER A 105 -1.86 -23.86 -10.28
N VAL A 106 -2.16 -23.12 -9.22
CA VAL A 106 -2.38 -21.67 -9.25
C VAL A 106 -1.33 -20.99 -8.37
N THR A 107 -0.67 -19.97 -8.92
CA THR A 107 0.41 -19.24 -8.27
C THR A 107 -0.03 -17.80 -7.97
N ILE A 108 0.03 -17.43 -6.69
CA ILE A 108 -0.28 -16.09 -6.18
C ILE A 108 1.02 -15.42 -5.72
N PRO A 109 1.30 -14.17 -6.12
CA PRO A 109 2.52 -13.47 -5.74
C PRO A 109 2.41 -12.86 -4.33
N TYR A 110 3.53 -12.78 -3.61
CA TYR A 110 3.62 -12.00 -2.39
C TYR A 110 3.39 -10.51 -2.67
N PRO A 111 2.68 -9.75 -1.81
CA PRO A 111 2.11 -10.15 -0.53
C PRO A 111 0.59 -10.39 -0.59
N TYR A 112 0.07 -10.93 -1.69
CA TYR A 112 -1.36 -11.18 -1.78
C TYR A 112 -1.77 -12.31 -0.82
N ILE A 113 -2.85 -12.06 -0.09
CA ILE A 113 -3.48 -13.00 0.83
C ILE A 113 -4.92 -13.25 0.38
N THR A 114 -5.49 -14.36 0.82
CA THR A 114 -6.91 -14.63 0.59
C THR A 114 -7.79 -13.88 1.58
N VAL A 115 -8.99 -13.46 1.17
CA VAL A 115 -9.95 -12.79 2.05
C VAL A 115 -11.37 -13.35 1.96
N GLY A 116 -12.08 -13.32 3.08
CA GLY A 116 -13.45 -13.81 3.20
C GLY A 116 -13.53 -15.22 3.80
N GLY A 117 -14.76 -15.67 4.10
CA GLY A 117 -14.99 -16.98 4.71
C GLY A 117 -14.84 -18.17 3.74
N ASN A 118 -14.94 -17.91 2.44
CA ASN A 118 -14.67 -18.86 1.37
C ASN A 118 -14.00 -18.10 0.22
N PRO A 119 -12.66 -18.00 0.19
CA PRO A 119 -11.98 -17.16 -0.79
C PRO A 119 -11.82 -17.83 -2.16
N LEU A 120 -11.98 -19.16 -2.26
CA LEU A 120 -11.86 -19.91 -3.49
C LEU A 120 -13.24 -20.38 -3.95
N HIS A 121 -13.57 -20.10 -5.20
CA HIS A 121 -14.79 -20.57 -5.82
C HIS A 121 -14.52 -21.18 -7.19
N VAL A 122 -15.23 -22.27 -7.49
CA VAL A 122 -15.20 -22.94 -8.79
C VAL A 122 -16.61 -23.02 -9.34
N TYR A 123 -16.80 -22.59 -10.58
CA TYR A 123 -18.09 -22.53 -11.26
C TYR A 123 -18.02 -23.13 -12.65
N ASP A 124 -19.19 -23.46 -13.21
CA ASP A 124 -19.37 -23.70 -14.63
C ASP A 124 -19.29 -22.35 -15.37
N ALA A 125 -18.26 -22.16 -16.18
CA ALA A 125 -18.01 -20.89 -16.85
C ALA A 125 -19.13 -20.52 -17.84
N ASP A 126 -19.85 -21.50 -18.40
CA ASP A 126 -20.97 -21.25 -19.33
C ASP A 126 -22.19 -20.63 -18.62
N THR A 127 -22.24 -20.73 -17.30
CA THR A 127 -23.32 -20.18 -16.47
C THR A 127 -22.95 -18.85 -15.82
N VAL A 128 -21.70 -18.41 -15.95
CA VAL A 128 -21.23 -17.14 -15.41
C VAL A 128 -21.82 -15.99 -16.21
N GLY A 129 -22.54 -15.12 -15.50
CA GLY A 129 -23.18 -13.96 -16.10
C GLY A 129 -22.22 -12.78 -16.29
N SER A 130 -22.80 -11.67 -16.72
CA SER A 130 -22.16 -10.37 -16.60
C SER A 130 -23.02 -9.44 -15.75
N ASN A 131 -22.37 -8.59 -14.96
CA ASN A 131 -23.04 -7.55 -14.17
C ASN A 131 -23.64 -6.41 -15.02
N GLY A 132 -23.69 -6.56 -16.35
CA GLY A 132 -24.18 -5.54 -17.29
C GLY A 132 -23.21 -4.38 -17.55
N MET A 133 -22.04 -4.38 -16.90
CA MET A 133 -20.95 -3.42 -17.09
C MET A 133 -19.71 -4.04 -17.72
N GLY A 134 -19.81 -5.29 -18.19
CA GLY A 134 -18.71 -6.01 -18.84
C GLY A 134 -17.80 -6.77 -17.88
N CYS A 135 -18.13 -6.85 -16.58
CA CYS A 135 -17.42 -7.72 -15.63
C CYS A 135 -18.13 -9.06 -15.50
N LEU A 136 -17.38 -10.11 -15.15
CA LEU A 136 -17.91 -11.42 -14.77
C LEU A 136 -18.72 -11.31 -13.48
N ASP A 137 -19.87 -11.97 -13.44
CA ASP A 137 -20.76 -12.00 -12.27
C ASP A 137 -21.20 -13.44 -11.97
N PRO A 138 -20.61 -14.08 -10.97
CA PRO A 138 -20.91 -15.46 -10.63
C PRO A 138 -22.12 -15.62 -9.68
N GLU A 139 -22.88 -14.56 -9.35
CA GLU A 139 -23.97 -14.62 -8.35
C GLU A 139 -24.98 -15.76 -8.60
N ASN A 140 -25.21 -16.10 -9.87
CA ASN A 140 -26.14 -17.18 -10.27
C ASN A 140 -25.45 -18.30 -11.05
N ALA A 141 -24.11 -18.38 -11.00
CA ALA A 141 -23.37 -19.44 -11.68
C ALA A 141 -23.48 -20.76 -10.91
N ASP A 142 -23.55 -21.86 -11.65
CA ASP A 142 -23.59 -23.20 -11.07
C ASP A 142 -22.22 -23.54 -10.48
N SER A 143 -22.17 -23.92 -9.20
CA SER A 143 -20.92 -24.29 -8.52
C SER A 143 -20.44 -25.67 -8.98
N VAL A 144 -19.14 -25.78 -9.24
CA VAL A 144 -18.47 -27.06 -9.57
C VAL A 144 -17.82 -27.64 -8.33
N PRO A 145 -18.13 -28.89 -7.94
CA PRO A 145 -17.45 -29.56 -6.83
C PRO A 145 -15.95 -29.69 -7.06
N ILE A 146 -15.18 -29.52 -5.98
CA ILE A 146 -13.74 -29.82 -5.93
C ILE A 146 -13.47 -30.89 -4.87
N THR A 147 -12.31 -31.55 -4.97
CA THR A 147 -11.92 -32.62 -4.03
C THR A 147 -11.59 -32.13 -2.62
N ALA A 148 -11.19 -30.87 -2.49
CA ALA A 148 -10.80 -30.28 -1.20
C ALA A 148 -12.00 -30.16 -0.24
N GLY A 149 -11.80 -30.58 1.02
CA GLY A 149 -12.84 -30.59 2.04
C GLY A 149 -12.74 -29.45 3.06
N ALA A 150 -11.60 -28.77 3.11
CA ALA A 150 -11.33 -27.63 4.00
C ALA A 150 -11.46 -26.28 3.26
N PRO A 151 -11.76 -25.17 3.96
CA PRO A 151 -11.67 -23.84 3.36
C PRO A 151 -10.21 -23.53 3.00
N PHE A 152 -10.00 -22.94 1.82
CA PHE A 152 -8.70 -22.47 1.38
C PHE A 152 -8.32 -21.15 2.07
N SER A 153 -7.05 -20.95 2.42
CA SER A 153 -6.53 -19.64 2.82
C SER A 153 -5.03 -19.52 2.57
N ILE A 154 -4.59 -18.34 2.14
CA ILE A 154 -3.22 -17.84 2.22
C ILE A 154 -3.23 -16.64 3.16
N THR A 155 -2.33 -16.63 4.14
CA THR A 155 -2.14 -15.59 5.15
C THR A 155 -0.71 -15.04 5.06
N LEU A 156 -0.40 -13.96 5.79
CA LEU A 156 0.98 -13.47 5.86
C LEU A 156 1.93 -14.48 6.52
N ASP A 157 1.44 -15.26 7.49
CA ASP A 157 2.23 -16.26 8.20
C ASP A 157 2.74 -17.35 7.25
N ASP A 158 1.96 -17.71 6.22
CA ASP A 158 2.35 -18.71 5.21
C ASP A 158 3.56 -18.28 4.38
N TRP A 159 3.98 -17.01 4.44
CA TRP A 159 5.19 -16.50 3.81
C TRP A 159 6.36 -16.37 4.79
N ILE A 160 6.07 -16.06 6.05
CA ILE A 160 7.08 -15.90 7.11
C ILE A 160 7.59 -17.28 7.55
N ASP A 161 6.66 -18.19 7.83
CA ASP A 161 6.90 -19.61 8.09
C ASP A 161 6.30 -20.41 6.94
N PRO A 162 7.08 -20.66 5.86
CA PRO A 162 6.55 -21.10 4.58
C PRO A 162 5.74 -22.39 4.70
N ALA A 163 4.51 -22.37 4.19
CA ALA A 163 3.74 -23.59 3.99
C ALA A 163 4.49 -24.52 3.02
N VAL A 164 4.56 -25.82 3.35
CA VAL A 164 5.21 -26.84 2.51
C VAL A 164 4.25 -28.01 2.34
N ASP A 165 3.67 -28.14 1.15
CA ASP A 165 2.71 -29.20 0.81
C ASP A 165 1.56 -29.31 1.84
N ALA A 166 0.99 -28.16 2.20
CA ALA A 166 0.06 -28.05 3.31
C ALA A 166 -1.41 -28.25 2.90
N GLY A 167 -2.11 -29.10 3.67
CA GLY A 167 -3.56 -29.29 3.57
C GLY A 167 -4.02 -29.98 2.28
N ASP A 168 -5.32 -29.90 2.01
CA ASP A 168 -5.96 -30.53 0.85
C ASP A 168 -5.59 -29.87 -0.49
N TYR A 169 -5.03 -28.65 -0.43
CA TYR A 169 -4.67 -27.84 -1.60
C TYR A 169 -3.17 -27.90 -1.93
N HIS A 170 -2.39 -28.74 -1.24
CA HIS A 170 -0.94 -28.86 -1.47
C HIS A 170 -0.19 -27.51 -1.43
N LEU A 171 -0.67 -26.58 -0.58
CA LEU A 171 -0.17 -25.20 -0.54
C LEU A 171 1.33 -25.19 -0.22
N SER A 172 2.10 -24.54 -1.10
CA SER A 172 3.54 -24.40 -0.98
C SER A 172 3.96 -22.97 -1.25
N CYS A 173 4.64 -22.34 -0.29
CA CYS A 173 5.00 -20.93 -0.34
C CYS A 173 6.51 -20.72 -0.27
N THR A 174 6.98 -19.69 -0.95
CA THR A 174 8.36 -19.21 -0.81
C THR A 174 8.49 -18.42 0.48
N GLN A 175 9.57 -18.63 1.24
CA GLN A 175 9.83 -17.80 2.41
C GLN A 175 10.16 -16.37 1.96
N VAL A 176 9.40 -15.40 2.46
CA VAL A 176 9.62 -13.98 2.19
C VAL A 176 9.85 -13.24 3.50
N LEU A 177 10.91 -12.44 3.54
CA LEU A 177 11.27 -11.63 4.70
C LEU A 177 11.15 -10.15 4.33
N GLY A 178 10.34 -9.39 5.07
CA GLY A 178 10.20 -7.96 4.87
C GLY A 178 9.23 -7.60 3.74
N PRO A 179 8.76 -6.34 3.73
CA PRO A 179 7.76 -5.86 2.77
C PRO A 179 8.27 -5.82 1.31
N ASN A 180 9.59 -5.74 1.10
CA ASN A 180 10.19 -5.68 -0.24
C ASN A 180 10.63 -7.05 -0.76
N GLY A 181 10.38 -8.12 -0.02
CA GLY A 181 10.76 -9.46 -0.45
C GLY A 181 9.94 -9.92 -1.65
N ASP A 182 10.46 -10.91 -2.37
CA ASP A 182 9.84 -11.50 -3.56
C ASP A 182 9.62 -13.00 -3.38
N GLY A 183 8.50 -13.49 -3.89
CA GLY A 183 8.09 -14.88 -3.71
C GLY A 183 6.65 -15.13 -4.14
N SER A 184 6.29 -16.40 -4.21
CA SER A 184 4.94 -16.85 -4.56
C SER A 184 4.47 -18.03 -3.70
N CYS A 185 3.16 -18.20 -3.64
CA CYS A 185 2.47 -19.35 -3.06
C CYS A 185 1.74 -20.07 -4.19
N THR A 186 1.95 -21.38 -4.30
CA THR A 186 1.28 -22.24 -5.27
C THR A 186 0.38 -23.22 -4.57
N PHE A 187 -0.82 -23.44 -5.11
CA PHE A 187 -1.79 -24.40 -4.60
C PHE A 187 -2.56 -25.08 -5.72
N ASP A 188 -3.08 -26.26 -5.45
CA ASP A 188 -3.74 -27.11 -6.44
C ASP A 188 -5.26 -27.11 -6.24
N VAL A 189 -5.99 -27.05 -7.36
CA VAL A 189 -7.44 -27.17 -7.43
C VAL A 189 -7.80 -28.33 -8.33
N THR A 190 -8.33 -29.41 -7.74
CA THR A 190 -8.72 -30.60 -8.49
C THR A 190 -10.24 -30.70 -8.66
N VAL A 191 -10.68 -30.81 -9.91
CA VAL A 191 -12.06 -31.11 -10.32
C VAL A 191 -12.09 -32.54 -10.86
N LEU A 192 -12.94 -33.38 -10.28
CA LEU A 192 -13.09 -34.76 -10.73
C LEU A 192 -13.75 -34.80 -12.11
N ASN A 193 -13.35 -35.75 -12.95
CA ASN A 193 -13.88 -35.90 -14.31
C ASN A 193 -15.42 -35.97 -14.37
N GLY A 194 -16.04 -36.58 -13.35
CA GLY A 194 -17.51 -36.67 -13.25
C GLY A 194 -18.21 -35.36 -12.91
N ASP A 195 -17.47 -34.38 -12.39
CA ASP A 195 -17.96 -33.06 -11.97
C ASP A 195 -17.60 -31.95 -12.96
N ILE A 196 -16.81 -32.25 -14.00
CA ILE A 196 -16.52 -31.31 -15.08
C ILE A 196 -17.83 -30.91 -15.78
N PRO A 197 -18.11 -29.61 -15.94
CA PRO A 197 -19.29 -29.13 -16.66
C PRO A 197 -19.44 -29.74 -18.05
N LEU A 198 -20.68 -29.91 -18.52
CA LEU A 198 -20.96 -30.47 -19.85
C LEU A 198 -20.34 -29.63 -20.99
N GLY A 199 -20.21 -28.32 -20.79
CA GLY A 199 -19.53 -27.42 -21.72
C GLY A 199 -18.00 -27.54 -21.69
N GLY A 200 -17.44 -28.19 -20.68
CA GLY A 200 -16.01 -28.37 -20.47
C GLY A 200 -15.29 -27.14 -19.90
N LEU A 201 -15.97 -26.01 -19.71
CA LEU A 201 -15.33 -24.79 -19.20
C LEU A 201 -15.46 -24.66 -17.69
N ILE A 202 -14.32 -24.50 -17.02
CA ILE A 202 -14.23 -24.32 -15.57
C ILE A 202 -13.82 -22.86 -15.30
N TYR A 203 -14.54 -22.18 -14.41
CA TYR A 203 -14.20 -20.84 -13.94
C TYR A 203 -13.73 -20.87 -12.48
N LEU A 204 -12.48 -20.53 -12.25
CA LEU A 204 -11.90 -20.30 -10.93
C LEU A 204 -11.95 -18.81 -10.59
N ASN A 205 -12.40 -18.51 -9.38
CA ASN A 205 -12.42 -17.17 -8.84
C ASN A 205 -11.78 -17.19 -7.44
N VAL A 206 -10.67 -16.45 -7.29
CA VAL A 206 -9.92 -16.34 -6.03
C VAL A 206 -10.04 -14.93 -5.49
N HIS A 207 -10.65 -14.78 -4.31
CA HIS A 207 -10.72 -13.51 -3.58
C HIS A 207 -9.40 -13.21 -2.87
N LEU A 208 -8.77 -12.11 -3.27
CA LEU A 208 -7.46 -11.70 -2.79
C LEU A 208 -7.49 -10.27 -2.25
N ASP A 209 -6.50 -10.00 -1.42
CA ASP A 209 -6.21 -8.67 -0.92
C ASP A 209 -4.72 -8.46 -0.74
N PHE A 210 -4.28 -7.21 -0.75
CA PHE A 210 -2.89 -6.86 -0.52
C PHE A 210 -2.59 -6.99 0.97
N GLY A 211 -1.85 -8.04 1.35
CA GLY A 211 -1.67 -8.43 2.75
C GLY A 211 -0.97 -7.39 3.61
N LEU A 212 -0.14 -6.52 3.02
CA LEU A 212 0.63 -5.52 3.77
C LEU A 212 -0.16 -4.29 4.22
N LYS A 213 -1.48 -4.26 3.99
CA LYS A 213 -2.30 -3.10 4.36
C LYS A 213 -2.97 -3.29 5.73
N GLY A 214 -3.09 -2.20 6.48
CA GLY A 214 -3.83 -2.14 7.73
C GLY A 214 -2.95 -1.92 8.96
N GLN A 215 -3.60 -1.85 10.12
CA GLN A 215 -2.99 -1.44 11.40
C GLN A 215 -2.32 -2.59 12.17
N PHE A 216 -2.27 -3.81 11.63
CA PHE A 216 -1.71 -4.99 12.32
C PHE A 216 -0.80 -5.80 11.42
N VAL A 217 -0.24 -5.15 10.41
CA VAL A 217 0.71 -5.78 9.49
C VAL A 217 2.10 -5.49 10.02
N ASP A 218 2.82 -6.55 10.37
CA ASP A 218 4.26 -6.55 10.62
C ASP A 218 4.89 -7.63 9.75
N ALA A 219 5.14 -7.27 8.49
CA ALA A 219 5.83 -8.18 7.58
C ALA A 219 7.36 -8.03 7.67
N ASN A 220 7.88 -7.20 8.59
CA ASN A 220 9.29 -6.98 8.78
C ASN A 220 9.86 -7.86 9.92
N PRO A 221 10.54 -8.98 9.60
CA PRO A 221 11.11 -9.86 10.61
C PRO A 221 12.40 -9.30 11.26
N VAL A 222 12.93 -8.16 10.77
CA VAL A 222 14.23 -7.64 11.21
C VAL A 222 14.07 -6.69 12.40
N GLY A 223 13.73 -7.31 13.54
CA GLY A 223 13.82 -6.71 14.87
C GLY A 223 12.67 -5.76 15.18
N ALA A 224 12.31 -5.68 16.46
CA ALA A 224 11.46 -4.59 16.94
C ALA A 224 12.01 -3.29 16.35
N ASP A 225 11.15 -2.50 15.69
CA ASP A 225 11.37 -1.07 15.53
C ASP A 225 12.06 -0.58 16.83
N PRO A 226 13.14 0.23 16.78
CA PRO A 226 13.70 0.82 18.01
C PRO A 226 12.65 1.48 18.93
N THR A 227 11.45 1.79 18.43
CA THR A 227 10.27 2.24 19.20
C THR A 227 9.46 1.11 19.87
N GLY A 228 9.66 -0.16 19.52
CA GLY A 228 8.93 -1.32 20.02
C GLY A 228 7.60 -1.58 19.31
N MET A 229 7.30 -0.89 18.21
CA MET A 229 6.05 -1.08 17.47
C MET A 229 6.10 -2.29 16.53
N LEU A 230 5.04 -3.10 16.58
CA LEU A 230 4.80 -4.29 15.75
C LEU A 230 4.01 -3.91 14.47
N GLU A 231 4.32 -2.79 13.86
CA GLU A 231 3.59 -2.36 12.66
C GLU A 231 4.53 -1.77 11.62
N ASP A 232 4.36 -2.17 10.36
CA ASP A 232 5.12 -1.62 9.25
C ASP A 232 4.86 -0.12 9.10
N ARG A 233 5.96 0.63 9.05
CA ARG A 233 5.99 2.07 8.83
C ARG A 233 6.91 2.37 7.67
N TYR A 234 6.54 3.41 6.93
CA TYR A 234 7.22 3.79 5.71
C TYR A 234 7.57 5.26 5.66
N ASP A 235 8.77 5.56 5.17
CA ASP A 235 9.09 6.89 4.69
C ASP A 235 8.75 7.02 3.23
N ARG A 236 8.44 8.25 2.83
CA ARG A 236 8.21 8.56 1.43
C ARG A 236 9.52 8.94 0.77
N HIS A 237 9.88 8.26 -0.31
CA HIS A 237 11.04 8.67 -1.09
C HIS A 237 10.88 10.14 -1.58
N PRO A 238 11.91 11.00 -1.50
CA PRO A 238 11.80 12.40 -1.93
C PRO A 238 11.50 12.57 -3.42
N TYR A 239 11.77 11.54 -4.23
CA TYR A 239 11.55 11.56 -5.66
C TYR A 239 10.16 11.04 -5.99
N VAL A 240 9.58 11.65 -7.02
CA VAL A 240 8.20 11.42 -7.40
C VAL A 240 8.21 11.07 -8.87
N SER A 241 7.58 9.95 -9.21
CA SER A 241 7.39 9.54 -10.59
C SER A 241 6.55 10.59 -11.36
N PRO A 242 6.54 10.54 -12.70
CA PRO A 242 5.63 11.35 -13.52
C PRO A 242 4.16 11.22 -13.11
N TRP A 243 3.79 10.09 -12.52
CA TRP A 243 2.43 9.75 -12.07
C TRP A 243 2.09 10.29 -10.69
N SER A 244 2.99 11.06 -10.07
CA SER A 244 2.83 11.57 -8.70
C SER A 244 2.93 10.54 -7.59
N SER A 245 3.38 9.32 -7.90
CA SER A 245 3.67 8.26 -6.96
C SER A 245 5.15 8.24 -6.59
N SER A 246 5.54 7.42 -5.62
CA SER A 246 6.88 7.46 -5.01
C SER A 246 7.17 6.13 -4.33
N ASP A 247 8.42 5.70 -4.24
CA ASP A 247 8.76 4.51 -3.47
C ASP A 247 8.44 4.69 -1.99
N ALA A 248 8.04 3.60 -1.35
CA ALA A 248 7.92 3.52 0.09
C ALA A 248 9.20 2.90 0.65
N LEU A 249 9.94 3.68 1.42
CA LEU A 249 11.13 3.23 2.15
C LEU A 249 10.69 2.67 3.50
N VAL A 250 11.43 1.73 4.06
CA VAL A 250 11.27 1.32 5.45
C VAL A 250 11.52 2.55 6.33
N ASN A 251 10.65 2.81 7.31
CA ASN A 251 10.77 3.98 8.17
C ASN A 251 12.09 3.99 8.97
N THR A 252 12.85 5.07 8.88
CA THR A 252 14.02 5.35 9.71
C THR A 252 13.94 6.77 10.27
N GLU A 253 14.69 7.08 11.34
CA GLU A 253 14.73 8.46 11.87
C GLU A 253 15.28 9.50 10.85
N THR A 254 15.91 9.02 9.78
CA THR A 254 16.65 9.82 8.80
C THR A 254 16.03 9.83 7.40
N ASP A 255 14.84 9.24 7.21
CA ASP A 255 14.15 9.11 5.91
C ASP A 255 15.01 8.43 4.81
N ASP A 256 15.95 7.56 5.21
CA ASP A 256 16.96 6.93 4.34
C ASP A 256 16.93 5.39 4.39
N GLY A 257 15.83 4.83 4.90
CA GLY A 257 15.67 3.38 4.99
C GLY A 257 15.75 2.68 3.65
N SER A 258 16.00 1.37 3.71
CA SER A 258 15.95 0.50 2.54
C SER A 258 14.59 0.56 1.84
N LEU A 259 14.55 0.25 0.56
CA LEU A 259 13.29 0.10 -0.18
C LEU A 259 12.38 -0.91 0.52
N GLY A 260 11.17 -0.47 0.87
CA GLY A 260 10.12 -1.28 1.48
C GLY A 260 9.10 -1.76 0.46
N LEU A 261 8.54 -0.84 -0.34
CA LEU A 261 7.69 -1.17 -1.49
C LEU A 261 8.03 -0.24 -2.65
N ALA A 262 8.56 -0.82 -3.73
CA ALA A 262 8.74 -0.09 -4.99
C ALA A 262 7.40 0.39 -5.54
N ASP A 263 7.41 1.59 -6.10
CA ASP A 263 6.38 2.04 -7.03
C ASP A 263 6.51 1.26 -8.35
N CYS A 264 5.39 1.05 -9.04
CA CYS A 264 5.35 0.25 -10.27
C CYS A 264 5.86 -1.20 -10.11
N ARG A 265 5.81 -1.78 -8.91
CA ARG A 265 6.19 -3.18 -8.69
C ARG A 265 5.21 -4.12 -9.39
N ALA A 266 5.77 -5.03 -10.16
CA ALA A 266 5.10 -6.15 -10.80
C ALA A 266 4.64 -7.23 -9.80
N PHE A 267 3.41 -7.69 -9.95
CA PHE A 267 2.87 -8.87 -9.27
C PHE A 267 2.37 -9.86 -10.33
N TRP A 268 3.03 -11.00 -10.43
CA TRP A 268 2.75 -12.02 -11.45
C TRP A 268 1.81 -13.10 -10.91
N PHE A 269 0.70 -13.29 -11.60
CA PHE A 269 -0.28 -14.34 -11.33
C PHE A 269 -0.21 -15.39 -12.42
N GLU A 270 -0.14 -16.66 -12.04
CA GLU A 270 0.06 -17.74 -13.00
C GLU A 270 -0.85 -18.93 -12.69
N HIS A 271 -1.13 -19.72 -13.71
CA HIS A 271 -1.69 -21.05 -13.53
C HIS A 271 -1.20 -22.03 -14.60
N THR A 272 -1.18 -23.30 -14.26
CA THR A 272 -0.81 -24.42 -15.16
C THR A 272 -1.67 -25.65 -14.86
N ASP A 273 -1.81 -26.55 -15.84
CA ASP A 273 -2.41 -27.88 -15.68
C ASP A 273 -1.36 -29.00 -15.58
N GLY A 274 -0.08 -28.64 -15.45
CA GLY A 274 1.04 -29.58 -15.39
C GLY A 274 1.47 -30.18 -16.74
N PHE A 275 0.78 -29.86 -17.84
CA PHE A 275 1.14 -30.30 -19.19
C PHE A 275 1.81 -29.20 -20.02
N THR A 276 1.55 -27.92 -19.70
CA THR A 276 2.14 -26.76 -20.37
C THR A 276 2.58 -25.71 -19.33
N ASP A 277 3.82 -25.23 -19.43
CA ASP A 277 4.45 -24.39 -18.39
C ASP A 277 4.82 -22.98 -18.92
N PRO A 278 4.32 -21.90 -18.27
CA PRO A 278 2.96 -21.77 -17.71
C PRO A 278 1.91 -21.63 -18.83
N LEU A 279 0.64 -21.97 -18.53
CA LEU A 279 -0.44 -21.84 -19.52
C LEU A 279 -0.78 -20.37 -19.79
N PHE A 280 -0.75 -19.55 -18.74
CA PHE A 280 -1.06 -18.13 -18.78
C PHE A 280 -0.35 -17.41 -17.63
N GLU A 281 0.15 -16.22 -17.91
CA GLU A 281 0.73 -15.29 -16.94
C GLU A 281 -0.08 -13.99 -17.07
N ASP A 282 -0.49 -13.40 -15.94
CA ASP A 282 -1.06 -12.06 -15.85
C ASP A 282 -0.22 -11.21 -14.90
N GLN A 283 -0.19 -9.90 -15.13
CA GLN A 283 0.59 -8.98 -14.31
C GLN A 283 -0.28 -7.83 -13.83
N LEU A 284 -0.10 -7.47 -12.56
CA LEU A 284 -0.66 -6.27 -11.98
C LEU A 284 0.47 -5.41 -11.41
N GLN A 285 0.38 -4.09 -11.54
CA GLN A 285 1.35 -3.16 -10.98
C GLN A 285 0.74 -2.22 -9.92
N ASN A 286 1.48 -1.89 -8.87
CA ASN A 286 1.04 -0.90 -7.88
C ASN A 286 1.48 0.53 -8.26
N LEU A 287 0.68 1.50 -7.80
CA LEU A 287 1.05 2.89 -7.65
C LEU A 287 1.01 3.29 -6.18
N ASN A 288 2.14 3.70 -5.64
CA ASN A 288 2.28 4.15 -4.27
C ASN A 288 1.83 5.60 -4.11
N MET A 289 0.66 5.77 -3.50
CA MET A 289 -0.01 7.06 -3.32
C MET A 289 0.07 7.52 -1.88
N PHE A 290 1.03 8.41 -1.62
CA PHE A 290 1.17 9.09 -0.34
C PHE A 290 0.14 10.20 -0.20
N LYS A 291 -0.86 9.96 0.65
CA LYS A 291 -1.86 10.98 0.98
C LYS A 291 -1.21 12.09 1.77
N GLN A 292 -1.52 13.31 1.38
CA GLN A 292 -1.21 14.47 2.21
C GLN A 292 -2.29 14.59 3.27
N VAL A 293 -1.88 14.76 4.53
CA VAL A 293 -2.77 15.35 5.53
C VAL A 293 -2.97 16.81 5.16
N ALA A 294 -4.19 17.31 5.35
CA ALA A 294 -4.52 18.71 5.25
C ALA A 294 -5.22 19.13 6.55
N GLY A 295 -4.84 20.30 7.07
CA GLY A 295 -5.33 20.79 8.36
C GLY A 295 -4.21 20.86 9.40
N ALA A 296 -4.55 20.59 10.66
CA ALA A 296 -3.60 20.59 11.75
C ALA A 296 -3.61 19.24 12.48
N PHE A 297 -2.47 18.79 12.96
CA PHE A 297 -2.35 17.59 13.79
C PHE A 297 -1.19 17.80 14.75
N GLY A 298 -1.06 16.95 15.76
CA GLY A 298 0.06 17.04 16.69
C GLY A 298 -0.23 16.27 17.96
N ARG A 299 0.45 16.65 19.03
CA ARG A 299 0.34 16.05 20.35
C ARG A 299 0.11 17.13 21.41
N ILE A 300 -0.64 16.79 22.46
CA ILE A 300 -0.82 17.58 23.67
C ILE A 300 -0.30 16.74 24.84
N TRP A 301 0.78 17.16 25.49
CA TRP A 301 1.42 16.34 26.53
C TRP A 301 1.96 17.18 27.70
N CYS A 302 2.24 16.52 28.81
CA CYS A 302 2.98 17.09 29.93
C CYS A 302 4.48 16.95 29.66
N ALA A 303 5.23 18.04 29.66
CA ALA A 303 6.67 18.02 29.37
C ALA A 303 7.51 17.41 30.52
N ASP A 304 6.95 17.31 31.72
CA ASP A 304 7.66 16.83 32.91
C ASP A 304 7.76 15.30 32.95
N ASP A 305 6.70 14.59 32.54
CA ASP A 305 6.62 13.12 32.55
C ASP A 305 6.41 12.51 31.14
N GLY A 306 5.98 13.31 30.16
CA GLY A 306 5.69 12.86 28.81
C GLY A 306 4.27 12.34 28.61
N ASP A 307 3.39 12.43 29.61
CA ASP A 307 2.04 11.89 29.57
C ASP A 307 1.12 12.71 28.65
N GLY A 308 0.23 12.01 27.94
CA GLY A 308 -0.76 12.62 27.07
C GLY A 308 -1.90 13.30 27.82
N TYR A 309 -2.51 14.32 27.21
CA TYR A 309 -3.78 14.88 27.66
C TYR A 309 -4.90 14.56 26.66
N GLU A 310 -5.97 13.92 27.13
CA GLU A 310 -7.22 13.67 26.37
C GLU A 310 -8.09 14.94 26.20
N TYR A 311 -7.46 16.06 25.86
CA TYR A 311 -8.13 17.35 25.69
C TYR A 311 -8.87 17.47 24.37
N TYR A 312 -9.74 18.48 24.26
CA TYR A 312 -10.57 18.75 23.10
C TYR A 312 -9.98 19.90 22.30
N LEU A 313 -10.00 19.80 20.98
CA LEU A 313 -9.43 20.81 20.09
C LEU A 313 -10.44 21.33 19.08
N GLN A 314 -10.29 22.61 18.73
CA GLN A 314 -10.99 23.25 17.62
C GLN A 314 -10.03 23.91 16.65
N LEU A 315 -10.34 23.80 15.36
CA LEU A 315 -9.73 24.60 14.30
C LEU A 315 -10.71 25.72 13.92
N VAL A 316 -10.32 26.96 14.15
CA VAL A 316 -11.19 28.13 13.99
C VAL A 316 -10.72 29.00 12.84
N HIS A 317 -11.60 29.18 11.86
CA HIS A 317 -11.41 30.08 10.73
C HIS A 317 -11.88 31.50 11.09
N PRO A 318 -11.13 32.57 10.72
CA PRO A 318 -11.41 33.93 11.16
C PRO A 318 -12.82 34.44 10.78
N THR A 319 -13.31 34.05 9.61
CA THR A 319 -14.66 34.44 9.14
C THR A 319 -15.74 33.36 9.24
N LYS A 320 -15.38 32.08 9.39
CA LYS A 320 -16.36 30.98 9.39
C LYS A 320 -16.61 30.41 10.78
N GLY A 321 -15.84 30.83 11.79
CA GLY A 321 -15.84 30.21 13.10
C GLY A 321 -15.20 28.82 13.05
N VAL A 322 -15.66 27.92 13.91
CA VAL A 322 -15.16 26.55 14.03
C VAL A 322 -15.41 25.79 12.72
N VAL A 323 -14.34 25.25 12.13
CA VAL A 323 -14.42 24.44 10.90
C VAL A 323 -14.16 22.96 11.13
N GLN A 324 -13.52 22.61 12.25
CA GLN A 324 -13.27 21.23 12.65
C GLN A 324 -13.05 21.16 14.16
N SER A 325 -13.38 20.01 14.76
CA SER A 325 -13.09 19.69 16.15
C SER A 325 -12.63 18.24 16.30
N ALA A 326 -11.83 17.95 17.31
CA ALA A 326 -11.36 16.60 17.65
C ALA A 326 -11.15 16.48 19.16
N GLN A 327 -11.05 15.24 19.66
CA GLN A 327 -10.50 14.95 20.98
C GLN A 327 -9.15 14.25 20.78
N ALA A 328 -8.16 14.58 21.59
CA ALA A 328 -6.91 13.85 21.64
C ALA A 328 -7.12 12.46 22.26
N ASP A 329 -6.33 11.47 21.83
CA ASP A 329 -6.32 10.13 22.42
C ASP A 329 -5.60 10.09 23.79
N GLU A 330 -5.51 8.91 24.41
CA GLU A 330 -4.87 8.74 25.74
C GLU A 330 -3.41 9.18 25.77
N ASP A 331 -2.74 9.13 24.62
CA ASP A 331 -1.36 9.55 24.43
C ASP A 331 -1.22 11.03 24.04
N GLY A 332 -2.36 11.74 23.91
CA GLY A 332 -2.45 13.15 23.61
C GLY A 332 -2.38 13.49 22.11
N TYR A 333 -2.39 12.51 21.21
CA TYR A 333 -2.35 12.75 19.77
C TYR A 333 -3.71 13.15 19.22
N TYR A 334 -3.71 14.07 18.26
CA TYR A 334 -4.94 14.55 17.63
C TYR A 334 -4.75 14.88 16.14
N ALA A 335 -5.85 14.87 15.39
CA ALA A 335 -5.88 15.28 13.99
C ALA A 335 -7.14 16.10 13.65
N LEU A 336 -6.95 17.38 13.33
CA LEU A 336 -7.96 18.29 12.80
C LEU A 336 -7.91 18.28 11.27
N THR A 337 -8.48 17.24 10.67
CA THR A 337 -8.47 17.04 9.22
C THR A 337 -9.37 18.07 8.53
N TYR A 338 -8.78 19.07 7.88
CA TYR A 338 -9.51 20.13 7.19
C TYR A 338 -8.78 20.61 5.93
N LYS A 339 -9.45 20.49 4.79
CA LYS A 339 -8.91 20.93 3.50
C LYS A 339 -9.26 22.38 3.23
N HIS A 340 -8.32 23.29 3.49
CA HIS A 340 -8.49 24.69 3.14
C HIS A 340 -8.69 24.88 1.62
N LYS A 341 -9.64 25.75 1.26
CA LYS A 341 -9.90 26.19 -0.11
C LYS A 341 -9.72 27.69 -0.17
N GLY A 342 -8.81 28.16 -1.02
CA GLY A 342 -8.56 29.59 -1.24
C GLY A 342 -7.10 29.97 -1.07
N LYS A 343 -6.89 31.25 -0.75
CA LYS A 343 -5.58 31.82 -0.44
C LYS A 343 -5.16 31.41 0.97
N PRO A 344 -3.85 31.23 1.23
CA PRO A 344 -3.33 30.98 2.59
C PRO A 344 -4.02 31.90 3.61
N THR A 345 -4.49 31.30 4.70
CA THR A 345 -5.29 31.97 5.72
C THR A 345 -4.85 31.47 7.10
N ASP A 346 -4.74 32.38 8.06
CA ASP A 346 -4.46 32.07 9.45
C ASP A 346 -5.70 31.50 10.14
N TYR A 347 -5.54 30.34 10.78
CA TYR A 347 -6.52 29.70 11.66
C TYR A 347 -6.00 29.73 13.09
N LEU A 348 -6.92 29.65 14.06
CA LEU A 348 -6.56 29.35 15.44
C LEU A 348 -6.76 27.85 15.68
N VAL A 349 -5.78 27.20 16.30
CA VAL A 349 -5.93 25.89 16.93
C VAL A 349 -6.11 26.16 18.42
N GLU A 350 -7.29 25.86 18.93
CA GLU A 350 -7.70 26.11 20.31
C GLU A 350 -7.82 24.78 21.06
N VAL A 351 -7.29 24.72 22.27
CA VAL A 351 -7.28 23.55 23.14
C VAL A 351 -8.15 23.81 24.36
N TYR A 352 -9.01 22.84 24.70
CA TYR A 352 -10.00 22.91 25.77
C TYR A 352 -9.90 21.68 26.67
N SER A 353 -10.08 21.88 27.97
CA SER A 353 -10.05 20.79 28.95
C SER A 353 -11.41 20.07 29.11
N ASP A 354 -12.45 20.52 28.40
CA ASP A 354 -13.80 19.96 28.48
C ASP A 354 -14.47 19.80 27.11
N ALA A 355 -15.36 18.80 27.02
CA ALA A 355 -16.08 18.45 25.80
C ALA A 355 -17.09 19.51 25.33
N THR A 356 -17.46 20.43 26.21
CA THR A 356 -18.36 21.55 25.92
C THR A 356 -17.63 22.74 25.28
N PHE A 357 -16.30 22.71 25.26
CA PHE A 357 -15.43 23.78 24.77
C PHE A 357 -15.64 25.10 25.54
N ASP A 358 -15.89 25.02 26.84
CA ASP A 358 -16.14 26.18 27.70
C ASP A 358 -14.84 26.72 28.34
N THR A 359 -13.87 25.84 28.60
CA THR A 359 -12.62 26.15 29.30
C THR A 359 -11.44 26.11 28.33
N LEU A 360 -11.14 27.26 27.71
CA LEU A 360 -9.97 27.40 26.84
C LEU A 360 -8.68 27.31 27.68
N VAL A 361 -7.82 26.37 27.31
CA VAL A 361 -6.53 26.10 27.95
C VAL A 361 -5.42 26.90 27.27
N THR A 362 -5.30 26.76 25.95
CA THR A 362 -4.28 27.44 25.15
C THR A 362 -4.73 27.54 23.69
N SER A 363 -4.06 28.38 22.92
CA SER A 363 -4.31 28.51 21.48
C SER A 363 -3.05 28.94 20.74
N THR A 364 -2.94 28.53 19.47
CA THR A 364 -1.87 29.02 18.59
C THR A 364 -2.39 29.27 17.17
N THR A 365 -1.73 30.18 16.45
CA THR A 365 -2.10 30.52 15.08
C THR A 365 -1.34 29.65 14.09
N VAL A 366 -2.04 29.12 13.09
CA VAL A 366 -1.45 28.36 11.99
C VAL A 366 -1.95 28.86 10.64
N GLU A 367 -1.02 29.14 9.71
CA GLU A 367 -1.38 29.44 8.33
C GLU A 367 -1.68 28.15 7.57
N LEU A 368 -2.90 27.98 7.10
CA LEU A 368 -3.27 26.86 6.22
C LEU A 368 -3.50 27.34 4.78
N GLN A 369 -2.91 26.62 3.85
CA GLN A 369 -3.09 26.79 2.41
C GLN A 369 -3.73 25.54 1.77
N GLY A 370 -4.05 25.59 0.47
CA GLY A 370 -4.63 24.45 -0.23
C GLY A 370 -3.73 23.20 -0.15
N ASN A 371 -4.28 22.10 0.39
CA ASN A 371 -3.55 20.85 0.71
C ASN A 371 -2.35 21.05 1.67
N GLY A 372 -2.24 22.19 2.35
CA GLY A 372 -1.22 22.42 3.37
C GLY A 372 -1.59 21.78 4.71
N TRP A 373 -0.57 21.49 5.51
CA TRP A 373 -0.74 21.01 6.87
C TRP A 373 0.22 21.72 7.83
N ALA A 374 -0.14 21.70 9.11
CA ALA A 374 0.69 22.15 10.21
C ALA A 374 0.75 21.06 11.30
N ASN A 375 1.95 20.69 11.73
CA ASN A 375 2.16 19.95 12.97
C ASN A 375 2.21 20.96 14.11
N VAL A 376 1.30 20.81 15.06
CA VAL A 376 1.06 21.75 16.14
C VAL A 376 1.17 21.01 17.48
N GLY A 377 2.32 21.13 18.11
CA GLY A 377 2.53 20.56 19.44
C GLY A 377 2.08 21.53 20.52
N PHE A 378 1.42 21.02 21.56
CA PHE A 378 1.16 21.76 22.79
C PHE A 378 1.75 21.00 23.97
N TRP A 379 2.44 21.70 24.86
CA TRP A 379 2.92 21.07 26.09
C TRP A 379 2.78 21.96 27.31
N ALA A 380 2.42 21.34 28.41
CA ALA A 380 2.41 21.95 29.73
C ALA A 380 3.75 21.71 30.42
N THR A 381 4.26 22.73 31.11
CA THR A 381 5.23 22.54 32.21
C THR A 381 4.50 22.79 33.52
N ASP A 382 4.84 22.06 34.58
CA ASP A 382 4.20 22.16 35.90
C ASP A 382 2.75 21.63 35.87
N CYS A 383 2.61 20.34 35.56
CA CYS A 383 1.36 19.69 35.17
C CYS A 383 0.32 19.49 36.29
N ASP A 384 0.65 19.85 37.54
CA ASP A 384 -0.21 19.58 38.71
C ASP A 384 -1.22 20.68 39.03
N THR A 385 -0.83 21.97 39.05
CA THR A 385 -1.74 23.04 39.51
C THR A 385 -1.59 24.42 38.86
N ASP A 386 -0.48 24.71 38.16
CA ASP A 386 -0.23 26.02 37.52
C ASP A 386 0.45 25.84 36.15
N SER A 387 -0.12 24.97 35.33
CA SER A 387 0.49 24.57 34.05
C SER A 387 0.73 25.76 33.13
N VAL A 388 2.00 25.96 32.75
CA VAL A 388 2.39 26.92 31.73
C VAL A 388 2.39 26.22 30.38
N TRP A 389 1.51 26.67 29.50
CA TRP A 389 1.33 26.08 28.18
C TRP A 389 2.24 26.73 27.15
N ASN A 390 2.89 25.89 26.36
CA ASN A 390 3.70 26.28 25.22
C ASN A 390 3.16 25.61 23.95
N SER A 391 3.52 26.16 22.80
CA SER A 391 3.16 25.58 21.51
C SER A 391 4.32 25.66 20.52
N SER A 392 4.39 24.67 19.62
CA SER A 392 5.27 24.68 18.45
C SER A 392 4.44 24.50 17.19
N VAL A 393 4.90 25.09 16.09
CA VAL A 393 4.26 24.94 14.78
C VAL A 393 5.32 24.62 13.74
N VAL A 394 5.18 23.47 13.09
CA VAL A 394 6.00 23.05 11.96
C VAL A 394 5.11 22.92 10.73
N TYR A 395 5.46 23.63 9.66
CA TYR A 395 4.66 23.67 8.45
C TYR A 395 5.12 22.64 7.42
N GLY A 396 4.16 21.91 6.86
CA GLY A 396 4.35 21.17 5.64
C GLY A 396 3.95 21.95 4.41
N LYS A 397 4.78 21.92 3.36
CA LYS A 397 4.36 22.47 2.06
C LYS A 397 3.33 21.55 1.42
N GLY A 398 2.10 22.05 1.28
CA GLY A 398 1.14 21.52 0.32
C GLY A 398 1.72 21.62 -1.09
N ARG A 399 1.47 20.62 -1.92
CA ARG A 399 1.98 20.58 -3.31
C ARG A 399 1.53 21.86 -4.02
N LYS A 400 2.47 22.71 -4.45
CA LYS A 400 2.15 23.75 -5.45
C LYS A 400 1.65 22.99 -6.67
N LYS A 401 0.40 23.21 -7.07
CA LYS A 401 -0.02 22.86 -8.43
C LYS A 401 0.84 23.72 -9.34
N ASN A 402 1.83 23.11 -9.99
CA ASN A 402 2.45 23.70 -11.16
C ASN A 402 1.45 23.75 -12.30
#